data_AF-A0A1Y5TE64-F1
#
_entry.id   AF-A0A1Y5TE64-F1
#
_cell.length_a   1.000
_cell.length_b   1.000
_cell.length_c   1.000
_cell.angle_alpha   90.00
_cell.angle_beta   90.00
_cell.angle_gamma   90.00
#
_symmetry.space_group_name_H-M   'P 1'
#
loop_
_entity.id
_entity.type
_entity.pdbx_description
1 polymer ?
#
loop_
_entity_poly.entity_id
_entity_poly.type
_entity_poly.pdbx_seq_one_letter_code
_entity_poly.pdbx_strand_id
1 'polypeptide(L)'
;MRIARLRRKLTLRQMALDLGVHRTTYGRLENGDPGVSMGLYSQALFLLGLGTPFDDLADPNNDTEGQRLDVSRLPRIRDAGLSAARLRPAIGSSDEPVLRIGVLGVMSGPAAAWGLVSRYCAEATAEMYNDAGGVEIGKQKYRIEIVSFDDRFDPFRSTAGARWLTEEKGIKYVIGPNVEQTITAAIPIAERKSAMLFPYSFTRSLYSLPRENSVLAQVAGYQAVPIIYDYLKQTKGAESISIVAPRTPEGLRQRNDTVSIAGQCRLRMLSCEGTYVSGSADIEEALGRALRTTPDILALSNVAPNDATRLIRRARELGFGGYITTESAQDVDLLTRTVGSDGDGLIMLGGASPPDKRTQRMRDFIARFNRLAGAWNDEAGTKAHTLEIILGTLQIASERALHDTSLFKAAIPDFSSDNPFFSGRTQLNYRGSSHFNQKRQIALPLVVNEISGGNLKTLLVRQPEEYMV
;
A
#
# COMPACT_ATOMS: atom_id res chain seq x y z
N MET A 1 -37.92 2.35 1.67
CA MET A 1 -37.67 1.46 0.52
C MET A 1 -38.36 1.90 -0.77
N ARG A 2 -39.67 2.22 -0.77
CA ARG A 2 -40.39 2.70 -1.96
C ARG A 2 -39.69 3.82 -2.74
N ILE A 3 -39.23 4.86 -2.03
CA ILE A 3 -38.51 5.99 -2.64
C ILE A 3 -37.20 5.51 -3.29
N ALA A 4 -36.46 4.63 -2.62
CA ALA A 4 -35.21 4.07 -3.12
C ALA A 4 -35.41 3.22 -4.39
N ARG A 5 -36.48 2.41 -4.43
CA ARG A 5 -36.86 1.64 -5.62
C ARG A 5 -37.25 2.55 -6.80
N LEU A 6 -38.11 3.55 -6.55
CA LEU A 6 -38.56 4.47 -7.59
C LEU A 6 -37.42 5.30 -8.18
N ARG A 7 -36.48 5.77 -7.34
CA ARG A 7 -35.27 6.47 -7.82
C ARG A 7 -34.38 5.60 -8.72
N ARG A 8 -34.45 4.28 -8.56
CA ARG A 8 -33.73 3.29 -9.40
C ARG A 8 -34.54 2.83 -10.62
N LYS A 9 -35.72 3.43 -10.86
CA LYS A 9 -36.63 3.06 -11.96
C LYS A 9 -37.03 1.58 -11.96
N LEU A 10 -36.99 0.93 -10.80
CA LEU A 10 -37.35 -0.48 -10.64
C LEU A 10 -38.86 -0.64 -10.44
N THR A 11 -39.47 -1.57 -11.17
CA THR A 11 -40.90 -1.86 -10.99
C THR A 11 -41.13 -2.68 -9.72
N LEU A 12 -42.35 -2.60 -9.18
CA LEU A 12 -42.74 -3.40 -8.01
C LEU A 12 -42.68 -4.91 -8.31
N ARG A 13 -42.98 -5.30 -9.57
CA ARG A 13 -42.89 -6.68 -10.04
C ARG A 13 -41.44 -7.16 -10.14
N GLN A 14 -40.53 -6.31 -10.60
CA GLN A 14 -39.10 -6.60 -10.69
C GLN A 14 -38.54 -6.92 -9.30
N MET A 15 -38.78 -6.05 -8.32
CA MET A 15 -38.28 -6.27 -6.96
C MET A 15 -38.90 -7.49 -6.28
N ALA A 16 -40.19 -7.75 -6.51
CA ALA A 16 -40.82 -8.95 -5.97
C ALA A 16 -40.20 -10.24 -6.54
N LEU A 17 -39.88 -10.23 -7.85
CA LEU A 17 -39.19 -11.33 -8.51
C LEU A 17 -37.76 -11.51 -7.96
N ASP A 18 -37.01 -10.42 -7.83
CA ASP A 18 -35.62 -10.44 -7.35
C ASP A 18 -35.52 -10.91 -5.89
N LEU A 19 -36.58 -10.69 -5.09
CA LEU A 19 -36.72 -11.19 -3.72
C LEU A 19 -37.34 -12.59 -3.61
N GLY A 20 -37.77 -13.19 -4.72
CA GLY A 20 -38.43 -14.49 -4.71
C GLY A 20 -39.79 -14.50 -3.98
N VAL A 21 -40.49 -13.37 -3.91
CA VAL A 21 -41.78 -13.23 -3.22
C VAL A 21 -42.92 -12.78 -4.13
N HIS A 22 -44.15 -12.98 -3.68
CA HIS A 22 -45.32 -12.45 -4.40
C HIS A 22 -45.36 -10.91 -4.37
N ARG A 23 -45.90 -10.30 -5.44
CA ARG A 23 -46.00 -8.83 -5.60
C ARG A 23 -46.68 -8.14 -4.41
N THR A 24 -47.69 -8.78 -3.82
CA THR A 24 -48.40 -8.27 -2.65
C THR A 24 -47.51 -8.25 -1.40
N THR A 25 -46.65 -9.25 -1.22
CA THR A 25 -45.69 -9.34 -0.10
C THR A 25 -44.67 -8.22 -0.17
N TYR A 26 -44.11 -7.95 -1.35
CA TYR A 26 -43.20 -6.81 -1.52
C TYR A 26 -43.92 -5.45 -1.34
N GLY A 27 -45.19 -5.36 -1.75
CA GLY A 27 -46.01 -4.18 -1.48
C GLY A 27 -46.21 -3.89 0.01
N ARG A 28 -46.46 -4.93 0.82
CA ARG A 28 -46.56 -4.84 2.29
C ARG A 28 -45.23 -4.41 2.92
N LEU A 29 -44.12 -4.93 2.39
CA LEU A 29 -42.76 -4.55 2.79
C LEU A 29 -42.50 -3.05 2.56
N GLU A 30 -42.87 -2.50 1.41
CA GLU A 30 -42.73 -1.06 1.14
C GLU A 30 -43.58 -0.16 2.05
N ASN A 31 -44.68 -0.70 2.58
CA ASN A 31 -45.57 -0.01 3.51
C ASN A 31 -45.16 -0.18 4.98
N GLY A 32 -44.08 -0.91 5.27
CA GLY A 32 -43.59 -1.10 6.64
C GLY A 32 -44.47 -2.03 7.49
N ASP A 33 -45.17 -2.98 6.86
CA ASP A 33 -46.02 -3.94 7.56
C ASP A 33 -45.20 -4.87 8.49
N PRO A 34 -45.42 -4.82 9.82
CA PRO A 34 -44.62 -5.59 10.79
C PRO A 34 -44.83 -7.11 10.68
N GLY A 35 -45.86 -7.57 9.94
CA GLY A 35 -46.08 -9.00 9.65
C GLY A 35 -45.18 -9.57 8.55
N VAL A 36 -44.31 -8.76 7.93
CA VAL A 36 -43.31 -9.22 6.97
C VAL A 36 -42.01 -9.55 7.71
N SER A 37 -41.44 -10.73 7.44
CA SER A 37 -40.22 -11.19 8.12
C SER A 37 -39.05 -10.20 7.95
N MET A 38 -38.28 -9.97 9.01
CA MET A 38 -37.10 -9.09 9.00
C MET A 38 -36.03 -9.47 7.95
N GLY A 39 -35.90 -10.77 7.62
CA GLY A 39 -35.01 -11.22 6.56
C GLY A 39 -35.34 -10.63 5.19
N LEU A 40 -36.63 -10.47 4.87
CA LEU A 40 -37.08 -9.85 3.61
C LEU A 40 -36.78 -8.35 3.58
N TYR A 41 -36.92 -7.65 4.71
CA TYR A 41 -36.51 -6.25 4.84
C TYR A 41 -35.01 -6.09 4.60
N SER A 42 -34.19 -6.96 5.18
CA SER A 42 -32.74 -6.99 5.00
C SER A 42 -32.36 -7.20 3.52
N GLN A 43 -32.95 -8.22 2.89
CA GLN A 43 -32.65 -8.56 1.50
C GLN A 43 -33.12 -7.48 0.52
N ALA A 44 -34.25 -6.81 0.80
CA ALA A 44 -34.73 -5.69 0.00
C ALA A 44 -33.79 -4.48 0.07
N LEU A 45 -33.22 -4.20 1.24
CA LEU A 45 -32.22 -3.14 1.41
C LEU A 45 -30.91 -3.46 0.68
N PHE A 46 -30.46 -4.71 0.77
CA PHE A 46 -29.30 -5.20 0.05
C PHE A 46 -29.46 -5.06 -1.46
N LEU A 47 -30.58 -5.53 -2.04
CA LEU A 47 -30.87 -5.41 -3.47
C LEU A 47 -31.05 -3.96 -3.93
N LEU A 48 -31.50 -3.08 -3.04
CA LEU A 48 -31.52 -1.64 -3.31
C LEU A 48 -30.14 -0.99 -3.16
N GLY A 49 -29.07 -1.74 -2.83
CA GLY A 49 -27.72 -1.19 -2.64
C GLY A 49 -27.64 -0.23 -1.46
N LEU A 50 -28.46 -0.46 -0.43
CA LEU A 50 -28.46 0.30 0.83
C LEU A 50 -27.70 -0.45 1.94
N GLY A 51 -27.05 -1.57 1.62
CA GLY A 51 -26.37 -2.45 2.58
C GLY A 51 -27.33 -3.32 3.39
N THR A 52 -26.79 -4.09 4.33
CA THR A 52 -27.52 -4.89 5.31
C THR A 52 -27.40 -4.21 6.68
N PRO A 53 -28.50 -3.73 7.28
CA PRO A 53 -28.43 -3.00 8.56
C PRO A 53 -28.11 -3.89 9.77
N PHE A 54 -27.77 -5.16 9.54
CA PHE A 54 -27.54 -6.17 10.58
C PHE A 54 -26.09 -6.66 10.63
N ASP A 55 -25.24 -6.32 9.65
CA ASP A 55 -23.84 -6.77 9.65
C ASP A 55 -23.07 -6.22 10.86
N ASP A 56 -23.47 -5.04 11.37
CA ASP A 56 -22.87 -4.40 12.54
C ASP A 56 -23.50 -4.84 13.88
N LEU A 57 -24.66 -5.52 13.87
CA LEU A 57 -25.49 -5.74 15.07
C LEU A 57 -24.96 -6.83 16.01
N ALA A 58 -24.16 -7.76 15.48
CA ALA A 58 -23.44 -8.76 16.24
C ALA A 58 -21.97 -8.86 15.78
N ASP A 59 -21.42 -7.75 15.25
CA ASP A 59 -19.98 -7.68 14.92
C ASP A 59 -19.19 -7.85 16.22
N PRO A 60 -18.32 -8.88 16.34
CA PRO A 60 -17.46 -9.07 17.51
C PRO A 60 -16.59 -7.84 17.81
N ASN A 61 -16.35 -6.97 16.82
CA ASN A 61 -15.61 -5.72 16.97
C ASN A 61 -16.43 -4.58 17.63
N ASN A 62 -17.75 -4.73 17.72
CA ASN A 62 -18.64 -3.79 18.41
C ASN A 62 -19.27 -4.38 19.69
N ASP A 63 -19.14 -5.70 19.92
CA ASP A 63 -19.51 -6.37 21.16
C ASP A 63 -18.50 -6.05 22.28
N THR A 64 -18.66 -4.86 22.86
CA THR A 64 -17.79 -4.36 23.94
C THR A 64 -17.78 -5.28 25.16
N GLU A 65 -18.87 -5.99 25.47
CA GLU A 65 -18.88 -6.95 26.58
C GLU A 65 -18.22 -8.28 26.18
N GLY A 66 -18.41 -8.77 24.96
CA GLY A 66 -17.67 -9.92 24.41
C GLY A 66 -16.15 -9.69 24.40
N GLN A 67 -15.72 -8.51 23.98
CA GLN A 67 -14.31 -8.09 24.02
C GLN A 67 -13.78 -8.02 25.45
N ARG A 68 -14.58 -7.51 26.40
CA ARG A 68 -14.19 -7.43 27.81
C ARG A 68 -14.08 -8.82 28.44
N LEU A 69 -14.99 -9.73 28.07
CA LEU A 69 -14.95 -11.14 28.48
C LEU A 69 -13.75 -11.87 27.89
N ASP A 70 -13.38 -11.62 26.62
CA ASP A 70 -12.18 -12.18 26.00
C ASP A 70 -10.90 -11.68 26.67
N VAL A 71 -10.82 -10.38 27.01
CA VAL A 71 -9.73 -9.81 27.81
C VAL A 71 -9.66 -10.44 29.21
N SER A 72 -10.80 -10.81 29.81
CA SER A 72 -10.85 -11.47 31.12
C SER A 72 -10.48 -12.97 31.07
N ARG A 73 -10.58 -13.60 29.89
CA ARG A 73 -10.22 -15.00 29.62
C ARG A 73 -8.78 -15.17 29.16
N LEU A 74 -8.13 -14.08 28.71
CA LEU A 74 -6.68 -14.07 28.51
C LEU A 74 -6.01 -14.52 29.82
N PRO A 75 -5.06 -15.46 29.76
CA PRO A 75 -4.38 -15.93 30.96
C PRO A 75 -3.72 -14.72 31.65
N ARG A 76 -4.28 -14.32 32.80
CA ARG A 76 -3.59 -13.42 33.72
C ARG A 76 -2.27 -14.10 34.05
N ILE A 77 -1.17 -13.50 33.58
CA ILE A 77 0.18 -13.93 33.90
C ILE A 77 0.28 -13.88 35.42
N ARG A 78 0.08 -15.04 36.05
CA ARG A 78 0.40 -15.26 37.45
C ARG A 78 1.90 -15.42 37.48
N ASP A 79 2.56 -14.50 38.17
CA ASP A 79 3.92 -14.69 38.67
C ASP A 79 3.98 -16.03 39.40
N ALA A 80 4.50 -17.06 38.74
CA ALA A 80 4.69 -18.38 39.28
C ALA A 80 6.19 -18.70 39.19
N GLY A 81 6.81 -18.67 40.36
CA GLY A 81 8.24 -18.77 40.56
C GLY A 81 8.88 -20.08 40.11
N LEU A 82 10.13 -19.96 39.69
CA LEU A 82 11.15 -20.99 39.80
C LEU A 82 12.34 -20.40 40.57
N SER A 83 12.47 -20.84 41.82
CA SER A 83 13.67 -20.75 42.68
C SER A 83 14.37 -22.12 42.55
N ALA A 84 15.69 -22.30 42.45
CA ALA A 84 16.82 -21.45 42.78
C ALA A 84 18.10 -21.92 42.02
N ALA A 85 18.92 -20.97 41.58
CA ALA A 85 20.38 -21.02 41.76
C ALA A 85 20.87 -19.58 41.84
N ARG A 86 21.33 -19.17 43.04
CA ARG A 86 21.70 -17.79 43.37
C ARG A 86 22.98 -17.36 42.64
N LEU A 87 22.82 -16.52 41.63
CA LEU A 87 23.77 -15.46 41.29
C LEU A 87 22.96 -14.16 41.28
N ARG A 88 23.38 -13.21 42.12
CA ARG A 88 22.67 -11.96 42.42
C ARG A 88 22.27 -11.23 41.13
N PRO A 89 20.99 -10.86 40.92
CA PRO A 89 20.63 -9.99 39.83
C PRO A 89 21.09 -8.58 40.17
N ALA A 90 21.84 -7.96 39.26
CA ALA A 90 21.87 -6.51 39.18
C ALA A 90 20.44 -6.08 38.84
N ILE A 91 19.80 -5.34 39.75
CA ILE A 91 18.52 -4.69 39.51
C ILE A 91 18.80 -3.61 38.44
N GLY A 92 18.48 -3.94 37.19
CA GLY A 92 18.27 -2.96 36.13
C GLY A 92 16.77 -2.88 35.89
N SER A 93 16.14 -1.81 36.36
CA SER A 93 14.78 -1.45 35.93
C SER A 93 14.79 -1.23 34.42
N SER A 94 14.07 -2.02 33.62
CA SER A 94 13.90 -1.71 32.20
C SER A 94 12.79 -0.66 32.04
N ASP A 95 13.09 0.56 32.47
CA ASP A 95 12.37 1.79 32.13
C ASP A 95 12.89 2.30 30.77
N GLU A 96 13.04 1.38 29.79
CA GLU A 96 13.64 1.72 28.50
C GLU A 96 12.67 2.61 27.72
N PRO A 97 13.10 3.81 27.30
CA PRO A 97 12.24 4.75 26.61
C PRO A 97 11.83 4.19 25.24
N VAL A 98 10.57 4.42 24.85
CA VAL A 98 9.98 3.82 23.64
C VAL A 98 9.73 4.87 22.57
N LEU A 99 10.30 4.67 21.39
CA LEU A 99 9.97 5.40 20.17
C LEU A 99 8.82 4.69 19.44
N ARG A 100 7.65 5.33 19.40
CA ARG A 100 6.50 4.82 18.65
C ARG A 100 6.48 5.36 17.22
N ILE A 101 6.36 4.47 16.25
CA ILE A 101 6.17 4.79 14.84
C ILE A 101 4.79 4.29 14.40
N GLY A 102 4.05 5.17 13.73
CA GLY A 102 2.72 4.85 13.23
C GLY A 102 2.80 4.14 11.87
N VAL A 103 1.86 3.24 11.61
CA VAL A 103 1.58 2.73 10.25
C VAL A 103 0.09 2.91 10.00
N LEU A 104 -0.27 3.81 9.10
CA LEU A 104 -1.65 4.04 8.67
C LEU A 104 -1.80 3.53 7.25
N GLY A 105 -2.78 2.68 6.98
CA GLY A 105 -2.99 2.20 5.61
C GLY A 105 -4.06 1.14 5.48
N VAL A 106 -4.27 0.68 4.26
CA VAL A 106 -5.27 -0.35 3.93
C VAL A 106 -4.73 -1.73 4.27
N MET A 107 -5.29 -2.36 5.31
CA MET A 107 -4.85 -3.68 5.81
C MET A 107 -5.94 -4.76 5.70
N SER A 108 -7.11 -4.39 5.19
CA SER A 108 -8.19 -5.32 4.84
C SER A 108 -8.79 -5.00 3.46
N GLY A 109 -9.52 -5.96 2.90
CA GLY A 109 -10.10 -5.86 1.56
C GLY A 109 -9.11 -6.11 0.41
N PRO A 110 -9.51 -5.81 -0.84
CA PRO A 110 -8.73 -6.18 -2.04
C PRO A 110 -7.33 -5.54 -2.13
N ALA A 111 -7.12 -4.42 -1.45
CA ALA A 111 -5.87 -3.66 -1.43
C ALA A 111 -5.03 -3.90 -0.15
N ALA A 112 -5.45 -4.83 0.73
CA ALA A 112 -4.82 -5.10 2.04
C ALA A 112 -3.30 -5.31 1.97
N ALA A 113 -2.82 -5.94 0.90
CA ALA A 113 -1.41 -6.21 0.70
C ALA A 113 -0.55 -4.94 0.80
N TRP A 114 -1.04 -3.78 0.35
CA TRP A 114 -0.25 -2.55 0.40
C TRP A 114 0.04 -2.07 1.82
N GLY A 115 -0.97 -2.02 2.69
CA GLY A 115 -0.77 -1.60 4.08
C GLY A 115 -0.13 -2.68 4.95
N LEU A 116 -0.44 -3.96 4.71
CA LEU A 116 0.19 -5.08 5.42
C LEU A 116 1.70 -5.14 5.15
N VAL A 117 2.13 -4.98 3.89
CA VAL A 117 3.56 -4.94 3.56
C VAL A 117 4.22 -3.73 4.21
N SER A 118 3.59 -2.54 4.22
CA SER A 118 4.13 -1.37 4.93
C SER A 118 4.33 -1.65 6.43
N ARG A 119 3.35 -2.33 7.08
CA ARG A 119 3.44 -2.73 8.48
C ARG A 119 4.59 -3.70 8.72
N TYR A 120 4.66 -4.78 7.95
CA TYR A 120 5.70 -5.80 8.11
C TYR A 120 7.10 -5.27 7.83
N CYS A 121 7.28 -4.36 6.87
CA CYS A 121 8.55 -3.68 6.67
C CYS A 121 8.96 -2.84 7.89
N ALA A 122 8.02 -2.10 8.47
CA ALA A 122 8.29 -1.29 9.66
C ALA A 122 8.63 -2.17 10.88
N GLU A 123 7.89 -3.28 11.07
CA GLU A 123 8.13 -4.25 12.15
C GLU A 123 9.48 -4.96 11.98
N ALA A 124 9.80 -5.44 10.78
CA ALA A 124 11.09 -6.09 10.49
C ALA A 124 12.27 -5.15 10.77
N THR A 125 12.21 -3.89 10.32
CA THR A 125 13.26 -2.91 10.62
C THR A 125 13.31 -2.59 12.11
N ALA A 126 12.16 -2.42 12.79
CA ALA A 126 12.12 -2.17 14.23
C ALA A 126 12.76 -3.31 15.04
N GLU A 127 12.48 -4.57 14.69
CA GLU A 127 13.12 -5.74 15.30
C GLU A 127 14.63 -5.74 15.10
N MET A 128 15.12 -5.41 13.90
CA MET A 128 16.57 -5.33 13.64
C MET A 128 17.27 -4.31 14.54
N TYR A 129 16.66 -3.16 14.76
CA TYR A 129 17.20 -2.14 15.68
C TYR A 129 17.05 -2.57 17.14
N ASN A 130 15.91 -3.14 17.54
CA ASN A 130 15.69 -3.60 18.91
C ASN A 130 16.64 -4.74 19.31
N ASP A 131 16.90 -5.69 18.42
CA ASP A 131 17.89 -6.76 18.62
C ASP A 131 19.31 -6.19 18.78
N ALA A 132 19.59 -5.02 18.19
CA ALA A 132 20.84 -4.28 18.34
C ALA A 132 20.87 -3.35 19.59
N GLY A 133 19.88 -3.44 20.47
CA GLY A 133 19.76 -2.65 21.69
C GLY A 133 19.07 -1.30 21.50
N GLY A 134 18.23 -1.17 20.47
CA GLY A 134 17.43 0.03 20.19
C GLY A 134 18.12 1.02 19.25
N VAL A 135 17.40 2.10 18.92
CA VAL A 135 17.94 3.21 18.13
C VAL A 135 18.46 4.32 19.06
N GLU A 136 19.69 4.74 18.85
CA GLU A 136 20.26 5.88 19.56
C GLU A 136 19.83 7.19 18.89
N ILE A 137 19.21 8.09 19.64
CA ILE A 137 18.81 9.44 19.19
C ILE A 137 19.28 10.42 20.28
N GLY A 138 20.13 11.39 19.90
CA GLY A 138 20.80 12.23 20.89
C GLY A 138 21.74 11.41 21.77
N LYS A 139 21.49 11.39 23.08
CA LYS A 139 22.30 10.61 24.05
C LYS A 139 21.56 9.40 24.61
N GLN A 140 20.36 9.11 24.09
CA GLN A 140 19.46 8.12 24.64
C GLN A 140 19.15 7.04 23.60
N LYS A 141 19.06 5.79 24.07
CA LYS A 141 18.63 4.66 23.25
C LYS A 141 17.16 4.40 23.46
N TYR A 142 16.44 4.19 22.37
CA TYR A 142 15.01 3.97 22.35
C TYR A 142 14.68 2.61 21.74
N ARG A 143 13.82 1.85 22.43
CA ARG A 143 13.16 0.68 21.83
C ARG A 143 12.10 1.16 20.85
N ILE A 144 12.03 0.57 19.67
CA ILE A 144 11.05 0.94 18.64
C ILE A 144 9.79 0.08 18.80
N GLU A 145 8.63 0.72 18.78
CA GLU A 145 7.32 0.08 18.78
C GLU A 145 6.51 0.55 17.55
N ILE A 146 5.98 -0.40 16.78
CA ILE A 146 5.11 -0.10 15.64
C ILE A 146 3.65 -0.11 16.08
N VAL A 147 2.93 0.97 15.79
CA VAL A 147 1.50 1.12 16.10
C VAL A 147 0.74 1.28 14.80
N SER A 148 -0.09 0.31 14.45
CA SER A 148 -0.80 0.28 13.16
C SER A 148 -2.28 0.63 13.28
N PHE A 149 -2.85 1.17 12.20
CA PHE A 149 -4.28 1.44 12.05
C PHE A 149 -4.75 1.08 10.63
N ASP A 150 -5.79 0.24 10.55
CA ASP A 150 -6.43 -0.18 9.29
C ASP A 150 -7.51 0.82 8.86
N ASP A 151 -7.22 1.57 7.80
CA ASP A 151 -8.14 2.53 7.19
C ASP A 151 -9.20 1.87 6.29
N ARG A 152 -9.05 0.58 5.96
CA ARG A 152 -9.98 -0.18 5.10
C ARG A 152 -10.24 0.47 3.73
N PHE A 153 -9.26 1.21 3.19
CA PHE A 153 -9.40 2.00 1.96
C PHE A 153 -10.43 3.16 2.08
N ASP A 154 -10.83 3.54 3.29
CA ASP A 154 -11.86 4.55 3.54
C ASP A 154 -11.26 5.90 4.03
N PRO A 155 -11.58 7.03 3.37
CA PRO A 155 -11.08 8.34 3.76
C PRO A 155 -11.49 8.81 5.17
N PHE A 156 -12.70 8.47 5.65
CA PHE A 156 -13.15 8.87 6.98
C PHE A 156 -12.41 8.10 8.07
N ARG A 157 -12.21 6.79 7.88
CA ARG A 157 -11.39 5.96 8.74
C ARG A 157 -9.93 6.39 8.70
N SER A 158 -9.39 6.78 7.55
CA SER A 158 -8.02 7.34 7.48
C SER A 158 -7.89 8.62 8.31
N THR A 159 -8.90 9.50 8.27
CA THR A 159 -8.96 10.69 9.13
C THR A 159 -8.96 10.32 10.62
N ALA A 160 -9.77 9.32 10.99
CA ALA A 160 -9.85 8.81 12.36
C ALA A 160 -8.52 8.16 12.81
N GLY A 161 -7.89 7.37 11.94
CA GLY A 161 -6.59 6.73 12.19
C GLY A 161 -5.47 7.75 12.36
N ALA A 162 -5.41 8.76 11.48
CA ALA A 162 -4.46 9.86 11.61
C ALA A 162 -4.65 10.62 12.93
N ARG A 163 -5.91 10.86 13.35
CA ARG A 163 -6.21 11.49 14.65
C ARG A 163 -5.75 10.59 15.80
N TRP A 164 -6.16 9.33 15.80
CA TRP A 164 -5.82 8.39 16.86
C TRP A 164 -4.29 8.23 17.03
N LEU A 165 -3.55 8.07 15.93
CA LEU A 165 -2.09 7.97 15.97
C LEU A 165 -1.44 9.27 16.48
N THR A 166 -1.83 10.42 15.94
CA THR A 166 -1.11 11.68 16.19
C THR A 166 -1.57 12.44 17.44
N GLU A 167 -2.85 12.34 17.79
CA GLU A 167 -3.47 13.02 18.93
C GLU A 167 -3.50 12.12 20.16
N GLU A 168 -4.09 10.93 20.05
CA GLU A 168 -4.29 10.05 21.22
C GLU A 168 -3.02 9.27 21.59
N LYS A 169 -2.26 8.78 20.59
CA LYS A 169 -0.98 8.09 20.81
C LYS A 169 0.24 9.01 20.80
N GLY A 170 0.06 10.27 20.42
CA GLY A 170 1.14 11.27 20.38
C GLY A 170 2.25 10.99 19.35
N ILE A 171 2.00 10.13 18.37
CA ILE A 171 2.99 9.69 17.38
C ILE A 171 3.26 10.82 16.37
N LYS A 172 4.53 11.15 16.15
CA LYS A 172 4.96 12.22 15.22
C LYS A 172 5.39 11.73 13.85
N TYR A 173 5.61 10.44 13.66
CA TYR A 173 6.09 9.85 12.41
C TYR A 173 5.20 8.68 12.03
N VAL A 174 4.52 8.78 10.88
CA VAL A 174 3.56 7.78 10.41
C VAL A 174 3.94 7.35 8.99
N ILE A 175 4.17 6.05 8.83
CA ILE A 175 4.36 5.40 7.53
C ILE A 175 3.00 5.20 6.88
N GLY A 176 2.89 5.55 5.60
CA GLY A 176 1.61 5.65 4.89
C GLY A 176 0.91 7.02 5.07
N PRO A 177 -0.35 7.18 4.62
CA PRO A 177 -1.18 6.14 4.01
C PRO A 177 -0.77 5.69 2.61
N ASN A 178 -1.35 4.59 2.13
CA ASN A 178 -0.96 3.97 0.86
C ASN A 178 -1.68 4.54 -0.37
N VAL A 179 -2.86 5.16 -0.20
CA VAL A 179 -3.78 5.45 -1.31
C VAL A 179 -4.12 6.94 -1.34
N GLU A 180 -4.19 7.55 -2.53
CA GLU A 180 -4.36 9.00 -2.69
C GLU A 180 -5.52 9.58 -1.85
N GLN A 181 -6.70 8.95 -1.89
CA GLN A 181 -7.87 9.44 -1.17
C GLN A 181 -7.73 9.34 0.36
N THR A 182 -7.03 8.33 0.86
CA THR A 182 -6.81 8.16 2.31
C THR A 182 -5.74 9.11 2.82
N ILE A 183 -4.70 9.37 2.02
CA ILE A 183 -3.66 10.37 2.32
C ILE A 183 -4.24 11.78 2.33
N THR A 184 -5.04 12.12 1.31
CA THR A 184 -5.67 13.45 1.18
C THR A 184 -6.52 13.79 2.41
N ALA A 185 -7.20 12.78 2.98
CA ALA A 185 -7.98 12.92 4.20
C ALA A 185 -7.11 13.03 5.47
N ALA A 186 -5.99 12.31 5.53
CA ALA A 186 -5.08 12.28 6.68
C ALA A 186 -4.17 13.52 6.82
N ILE A 187 -3.70 14.10 5.71
CA ILE A 187 -2.73 15.21 5.71
C ILE A 187 -3.16 16.39 6.59
N PRO A 188 -4.40 16.93 6.49
CA PRO A 188 -4.80 18.06 7.32
C PRO A 188 -4.78 17.76 8.82
N ILE A 189 -4.97 16.49 9.22
CA ILE A 189 -4.87 16.06 10.61
C ILE A 189 -3.40 16.04 11.04
N ALA A 190 -2.53 15.41 10.24
CA ALA A 190 -1.10 15.31 10.51
C ALA A 190 -0.46 16.71 10.63
N GLU A 191 -0.77 17.64 9.73
CA GLU A 191 -0.27 19.02 9.77
C GLU A 191 -0.72 19.77 11.03
N ARG A 192 -2.01 19.69 11.40
CA ARG A 192 -2.52 20.30 12.64
C ARG A 192 -1.86 19.74 13.90
N LYS A 193 -1.41 18.49 13.86
CA LYS A 193 -0.72 17.83 14.98
C LYS A 193 0.80 17.85 14.84
N SER A 194 1.31 18.56 13.83
CA SER A 194 2.73 18.65 13.50
C SER A 194 3.40 17.27 13.42
N ALA A 195 2.75 16.32 12.77
CA ALA A 195 3.26 14.97 12.49
C ALA A 195 3.68 14.85 11.02
N MET A 196 4.67 14.01 10.73
CA MET A 196 5.13 13.68 9.39
C MET A 196 4.43 12.41 8.90
N LEU A 197 3.92 12.46 7.66
CA LEU A 197 3.46 11.31 6.91
C LEU A 197 4.51 10.87 5.89
N PHE A 198 4.66 9.56 5.69
CA PHE A 198 5.51 8.97 4.66
C PHE A 198 4.65 8.11 3.71
N PRO A 199 3.81 8.76 2.88
CA PRO A 199 2.81 8.08 2.08
C PRO A 199 3.35 7.51 0.75
N TYR A 200 2.48 6.76 0.06
CA TYR A 200 2.78 6.07 -1.20
C TYR A 200 1.92 6.57 -2.40
N SER A 201 1.29 7.74 -2.33
CA SER A 201 0.58 8.31 -3.50
C SER A 201 1.51 9.12 -4.39
N PHE A 202 1.25 9.11 -5.70
CA PHE A 202 2.02 9.86 -6.68
C PHE A 202 1.51 11.28 -6.94
N THR A 203 0.49 11.75 -6.23
CA THR A 203 -0.08 13.09 -6.44
C THR A 203 0.87 14.18 -5.94
N ARG A 204 1.45 14.93 -6.88
CA ARG A 204 2.49 15.94 -6.61
C ARG A 204 2.07 17.00 -5.59
N SER A 205 0.83 17.47 -5.65
CA SER A 205 0.31 18.51 -4.74
C SER A 205 0.26 18.08 -3.27
N LEU A 206 0.37 16.77 -2.98
CA LEU A 206 0.50 16.27 -1.61
C LEU A 206 1.88 16.54 -1.01
N TYR A 207 2.88 16.90 -1.82
CA TYR A 207 4.28 17.10 -1.43
C TYR A 207 4.82 18.49 -1.77
N SER A 208 4.04 19.31 -2.47
CA SER A 208 4.40 20.69 -2.82
C SER A 208 3.88 21.69 -1.79
N LEU A 209 4.54 22.85 -1.68
CA LEU A 209 4.08 23.94 -0.82
C LEU A 209 2.59 24.27 -1.10
N PRO A 210 1.79 24.56 -0.05
CA PRO A 210 2.17 24.75 1.35
C PRO A 210 2.27 23.46 2.19
N ARG A 211 2.17 22.27 1.58
CA ARG A 211 2.29 20.99 2.31
C ARG A 211 3.75 20.72 2.65
N GLU A 212 4.06 20.61 3.93
CA GLU A 212 5.44 20.36 4.38
C GLU A 212 5.61 19.04 5.13
N ASN A 213 4.51 18.43 5.56
CA ASN A 213 4.48 17.33 6.54
C ASN A 213 4.33 15.95 5.88
N SER A 214 4.74 15.82 4.63
CA SER A 214 4.57 14.62 3.80
C SER A 214 5.81 14.38 2.95
N VAL A 215 6.36 13.17 2.97
CA VAL A 215 7.49 12.77 2.12
C VAL A 215 7.11 11.54 1.32
N LEU A 216 7.17 11.62 -0.02
CA LEU A 216 6.92 10.48 -0.88
C LEU A 216 7.98 9.40 -0.62
N ALA A 217 7.52 8.24 -0.15
CA ALA A 217 8.35 7.17 0.38
C ALA A 217 8.70 6.08 -0.65
N GLN A 218 8.63 6.39 -1.95
CA GLN A 218 8.95 5.45 -3.03
C GLN A 218 9.32 6.14 -4.35
N VAL A 219 9.84 5.35 -5.29
CA VAL A 219 9.99 5.76 -6.70
C VAL A 219 8.61 5.95 -7.32
N ALA A 220 8.39 7.04 -8.04
CA ALA A 220 7.09 7.31 -8.66
C ALA A 220 6.94 6.63 -10.02
N GLY A 221 5.71 6.24 -10.38
CA GLY A 221 5.40 5.67 -11.71
C GLY A 221 5.88 6.59 -12.85
N TYR A 222 5.62 7.90 -12.74
CA TYR A 222 6.07 8.88 -13.75
C TYR A 222 7.60 9.04 -13.85
N GLN A 223 8.37 8.52 -12.89
CA GLN A 223 9.84 8.47 -12.96
C GLN A 223 10.32 7.15 -13.60
N ALA A 224 9.65 6.04 -13.31
CA ALA A 224 10.07 4.71 -13.75
C ALA A 224 9.55 4.31 -15.13
N VAL A 225 8.29 4.62 -15.43
CA VAL A 225 7.62 4.21 -16.67
C VAL A 225 8.31 4.72 -17.94
N PRO A 226 8.80 5.98 -18.02
CA PRO A 226 9.55 6.44 -19.19
C PRO A 226 10.79 5.58 -19.47
N ILE A 227 11.53 5.23 -18.41
CA ILE A 227 12.74 4.39 -18.50
C ILE A 227 12.40 2.98 -18.95
N ILE A 228 11.31 2.40 -18.43
CA ILE A 228 10.83 1.07 -18.83
C ILE A 228 10.43 1.06 -20.31
N TYR A 229 9.68 2.06 -20.78
CA TYR A 229 9.21 2.14 -22.15
C TYR A 229 10.34 2.41 -23.14
N ASP A 230 11.28 3.30 -22.80
CA ASP A 230 12.47 3.52 -23.62
C ASP A 230 13.32 2.24 -23.73
N TYR A 231 13.50 1.51 -22.62
CA TYR A 231 14.18 0.21 -22.63
C TYR A 231 13.48 -0.80 -23.55
N LEU A 232 12.16 -0.97 -23.41
CA LEU A 232 11.38 -1.89 -24.23
C LEU A 232 11.44 -1.53 -25.72
N LYS A 233 11.38 -0.24 -26.04
CA LYS A 233 11.50 0.22 -27.42
C LYS A 233 12.88 -0.04 -28.00
N GLN A 234 13.94 0.37 -27.30
CA GLN A 234 15.31 0.30 -27.81
C GLN A 234 15.85 -1.13 -27.87
N THR A 235 15.47 -1.99 -26.91
CA THR A 235 16.08 -3.32 -26.76
C THR A 235 15.17 -4.46 -27.20
N LYS A 236 13.85 -4.26 -27.17
CA LYS A 236 12.85 -5.29 -27.52
C LYS A 236 12.03 -4.94 -28.77
N GLY A 237 12.21 -3.75 -29.34
CA GLY A 237 11.51 -3.32 -30.55
C GLY A 237 10.02 -3.04 -30.36
N ALA A 238 9.58 -2.76 -29.13
CA ALA A 238 8.17 -2.45 -28.87
C ALA A 238 7.79 -1.10 -29.50
N GLU A 239 6.71 -1.07 -30.28
CA GLU A 239 6.23 0.13 -30.97
C GLU A 239 4.84 0.57 -30.50
N SER A 240 4.08 -0.31 -29.88
CA SER A 240 2.67 -0.10 -29.58
C SER A 240 2.27 -0.55 -28.18
N ILE A 241 1.25 0.11 -27.63
CA ILE A 241 0.82 -0.09 -26.24
C ILE A 241 -0.71 -0.01 -26.12
N SER A 242 -1.27 -0.87 -25.27
CA SER A 242 -2.63 -0.74 -24.74
C SER A 242 -2.59 -0.70 -23.21
N ILE A 243 -3.57 -0.05 -22.59
CA ILE A 243 -3.64 0.14 -21.13
C ILE A 243 -4.93 -0.46 -20.58
N VAL A 244 -4.82 -1.15 -19.45
CA VAL A 244 -5.92 -1.58 -18.59
C VAL A 244 -5.72 -0.98 -17.19
N ALA A 245 -6.76 -0.35 -16.63
CA ALA A 245 -6.68 0.32 -15.33
C ALA A 245 -7.99 0.19 -14.53
N PRO A 246 -7.95 0.19 -13.19
CA PRO A 246 -9.18 0.19 -12.40
C PRO A 246 -9.94 1.51 -12.58
N ARG A 247 -11.28 1.44 -12.50
CA ARG A 247 -12.21 2.56 -12.63
C ARG A 247 -12.35 3.29 -11.28
N THR A 248 -11.21 3.72 -10.77
CA THR A 248 -11.08 4.60 -9.61
C THR A 248 -10.49 5.93 -10.07
N PRO A 249 -10.66 7.03 -9.31
CA PRO A 249 -10.02 8.30 -9.65
C PRO A 249 -8.50 8.16 -9.87
N GLU A 250 -7.82 7.37 -9.04
CA GLU A 250 -6.38 7.11 -9.14
C GLU A 250 -6.02 6.27 -10.36
N GLY A 251 -6.75 5.18 -10.62
CA GLY A 251 -6.52 4.33 -11.79
C GLY A 251 -6.70 5.08 -13.11
N LEU A 252 -7.71 5.95 -13.20
CA LEU A 252 -7.93 6.80 -14.37
C LEU A 252 -6.86 7.88 -14.52
N ARG A 253 -6.36 8.45 -13.41
CA ARG A 253 -5.25 9.41 -13.42
C ARG A 253 -3.97 8.76 -13.91
N GLN A 254 -3.55 7.65 -13.30
CA GLN A 254 -2.33 6.94 -13.68
C GLN A 254 -2.41 6.45 -15.13
N ARG A 255 -3.56 5.94 -15.58
CA ARG A 255 -3.77 5.63 -17.00
C ARG A 255 -3.48 6.83 -17.91
N ASN A 256 -3.97 8.02 -17.56
CA ASN A 256 -3.73 9.22 -18.37
C ASN A 256 -2.26 9.65 -18.33
N ASP A 257 -1.57 9.48 -17.19
CA ASP A 257 -0.13 9.68 -17.08
C ASP A 257 0.62 8.68 -17.99
N THR A 258 0.24 7.40 -17.96
CA THR A 258 0.78 6.37 -18.86
C THR A 258 0.56 6.73 -20.33
N VAL A 259 -0.60 7.28 -20.71
CA VAL A 259 -0.87 7.77 -22.08
C VAL A 259 0.10 8.89 -22.46
N SER A 260 0.31 9.86 -21.58
CA SER A 260 1.23 10.97 -21.82
C SER A 260 2.66 10.48 -22.01
N ILE A 261 3.12 9.59 -21.12
CA ILE A 261 4.47 9.01 -21.16
C ILE A 261 4.67 8.16 -22.43
N ALA A 262 3.69 7.32 -22.79
CA ALA A 262 3.74 6.56 -24.03
C ALA A 262 3.93 7.47 -25.26
N GLY A 263 3.22 8.62 -25.31
CA GLY A 263 3.40 9.62 -26.34
C GLY A 263 4.82 10.22 -26.38
N GLN A 264 5.40 10.52 -25.21
CA GLN A 264 6.78 11.03 -25.10
C GLN A 264 7.82 10.01 -25.57
N CYS A 265 7.64 8.73 -25.24
CA CYS A 265 8.46 7.62 -25.74
C CYS A 265 8.16 7.24 -27.21
N ARG A 266 7.20 7.94 -27.84
CA ARG A 266 6.73 7.69 -29.21
C ARG A 266 6.24 6.25 -29.41
N LEU A 267 5.54 5.69 -28.42
CA LEU A 267 4.78 4.45 -28.53
C LEU A 267 3.39 4.77 -29.09
N ARG A 268 2.92 3.96 -30.03
CA ARG A 268 1.58 4.09 -30.61
C ARG A 268 0.54 3.57 -29.63
N MET A 269 -0.24 4.47 -29.04
CA MET A 269 -1.38 4.11 -28.20
C MET A 269 -2.48 3.45 -29.03
N LEU A 270 -2.75 2.17 -28.77
CA LEU A 270 -3.77 1.40 -29.47
C LEU A 270 -5.09 1.35 -28.70
N SER A 271 -5.04 1.28 -27.38
CA SER A 271 -6.24 1.31 -26.52
C SER A 271 -5.95 1.83 -25.12
N CYS A 272 -6.82 2.69 -24.60
CA CYS A 272 -6.82 3.10 -23.18
C CYS A 272 -8.24 3.06 -22.57
N GLU A 273 -9.14 2.34 -23.21
CA GLU A 273 -10.55 2.23 -22.79
C GLU A 273 -10.79 1.04 -21.84
N GLY A 274 -9.79 0.19 -21.65
CA GLY A 274 -9.84 -0.94 -20.73
C GLY A 274 -9.93 -0.46 -19.28
N THR A 275 -11.14 -0.25 -18.76
CA THR A 275 -11.34 0.08 -17.34
C THR A 275 -12.31 -0.89 -16.66
N TYR A 276 -12.00 -1.26 -15.42
CA TYR A 276 -12.71 -2.30 -14.68
C TYR A 276 -12.94 -1.94 -13.21
N VAL A 277 -13.86 -2.61 -12.53
CA VAL A 277 -14.00 -2.53 -11.07
C VAL A 277 -13.22 -3.68 -10.45
N SER A 278 -12.33 -3.39 -9.49
CA SER A 278 -11.52 -4.40 -8.81
C SER A 278 -12.35 -5.54 -8.23
N GLY A 279 -11.90 -6.78 -8.44
CA GLY A 279 -12.62 -8.00 -8.04
C GLY A 279 -13.88 -8.34 -8.85
N SER A 280 -14.32 -7.48 -9.77
CA SER A 280 -15.54 -7.68 -10.55
C SER A 280 -15.32 -8.50 -11.83
N ALA A 281 -16.41 -8.98 -12.44
CA ALA A 281 -16.37 -9.74 -13.69
C ALA A 281 -16.03 -8.87 -14.92
N ASP A 282 -16.18 -7.54 -14.84
CA ASP A 282 -15.90 -6.62 -15.98
C ASP A 282 -14.40 -6.48 -16.33
N ILE A 283 -13.52 -7.07 -15.51
CA ILE A 283 -12.07 -7.13 -15.73
C ILE A 283 -11.72 -7.84 -17.04
N GLU A 284 -12.46 -8.89 -17.38
CA GLU A 284 -12.32 -9.70 -18.59
C GLU A 284 -12.64 -8.89 -19.85
N GLU A 285 -13.71 -8.10 -19.79
CA GLU A 285 -14.16 -7.26 -20.88
C GLU A 285 -13.18 -6.10 -21.13
N ALA A 286 -12.67 -5.49 -20.04
CA ALA A 286 -11.66 -4.45 -20.10
C ALA A 286 -10.35 -4.96 -20.74
N LEU A 287 -9.91 -6.16 -20.35
CA LEU A 287 -8.75 -6.81 -20.94
C LEU A 287 -8.97 -7.14 -22.43
N GLY A 288 -10.13 -7.71 -22.77
CA GLY A 288 -10.48 -8.02 -24.15
C GLY A 288 -10.46 -6.80 -25.06
N ARG A 289 -10.90 -5.62 -24.58
CA ARG A 289 -10.77 -4.35 -25.32
C ARG A 289 -9.31 -4.02 -25.64
N ALA A 290 -8.41 -4.16 -24.67
CA ALA A 290 -7.01 -3.82 -24.81
C ALA A 290 -6.24 -4.80 -25.72
N LEU A 291 -6.61 -6.09 -25.72
CA LEU A 291 -5.93 -7.14 -26.48
C LEU A 291 -6.37 -7.25 -27.93
N ARG A 292 -7.62 -6.86 -28.28
CA ARG A 292 -8.11 -6.89 -29.66
C ARG A 292 -7.28 -6.07 -30.64
N THR A 293 -6.55 -5.07 -30.14
CA THR A 293 -5.68 -4.22 -30.95
C THR A 293 -4.28 -4.80 -31.14
N THR A 294 -3.98 -5.97 -30.56
CA THR A 294 -2.69 -6.66 -30.65
C THR A 294 -1.49 -5.75 -30.35
N PRO A 295 -1.41 -5.16 -29.13
CA PRO A 295 -0.30 -4.29 -28.77
C PRO A 295 1.00 -5.07 -28.53
N ASP A 296 2.16 -4.39 -28.56
CA ASP A 296 3.42 -4.99 -28.09
C ASP A 296 3.52 -4.97 -26.57
N ILE A 297 2.92 -3.94 -25.94
CA ILE A 297 2.91 -3.71 -24.49
C ILE A 297 1.47 -3.66 -23.99
N LEU A 298 1.15 -4.46 -22.97
CA LEU A 298 -0.04 -4.33 -22.14
C LEU A 298 0.35 -3.68 -20.80
N ALA A 299 -0.02 -2.42 -20.62
CA ALA A 299 0.21 -1.70 -19.37
C ALA A 299 -0.96 -1.94 -18.39
N LEU A 300 -0.64 -2.45 -17.20
CA LEU A 300 -1.60 -2.62 -16.10
C LEU A 300 -1.40 -1.49 -15.07
N SER A 301 -1.92 -0.31 -15.37
CA SER A 301 -1.75 0.88 -14.55
C SER A 301 -2.57 0.80 -13.26
N ASN A 302 -1.99 1.18 -12.12
CA ASN A 302 -2.60 1.09 -10.78
C ASN A 302 -3.21 -0.30 -10.46
N VAL A 303 -2.66 -1.39 -10.98
CA VAL A 303 -3.26 -2.71 -10.76
C VAL A 303 -3.07 -3.17 -9.31
N ALA A 304 -4.15 -3.62 -8.68
CA ALA A 304 -4.08 -4.23 -7.34
C ALA A 304 -3.50 -5.66 -7.46
N PRO A 305 -2.75 -6.17 -6.46
CA PRO A 305 -2.07 -7.48 -6.56
C PRO A 305 -2.99 -8.66 -6.95
N ASN A 306 -4.20 -8.71 -6.38
CA ASN A 306 -5.18 -9.75 -6.70
C ASN A 306 -5.70 -9.64 -8.15
N ASP A 307 -5.89 -8.43 -8.65
CA ASP A 307 -6.34 -8.18 -10.02
C ASP A 307 -5.21 -8.43 -11.03
N ALA A 308 -3.95 -8.15 -10.67
CA ALA A 308 -2.78 -8.39 -11.51
C ALA A 308 -2.65 -9.87 -11.88
N THR A 309 -2.77 -10.76 -10.89
CA THR A 309 -2.73 -12.21 -11.10
C THR A 309 -3.79 -12.67 -12.10
N ARG A 310 -5.04 -12.17 -11.95
CA ARG A 310 -6.15 -12.50 -12.86
C ARG A 310 -5.89 -11.99 -14.27
N LEU A 311 -5.54 -10.71 -14.41
CA LEU A 311 -5.32 -10.05 -15.71
C LEU A 311 -4.17 -10.70 -16.49
N ILE A 312 -3.05 -10.98 -15.82
CA ILE A 312 -1.87 -11.59 -16.47
C ILE A 312 -2.22 -12.99 -16.98
N ARG A 313 -2.76 -13.86 -16.12
CA ARG A 313 -3.15 -15.23 -16.50
C ARG A 313 -4.10 -15.19 -17.69
N ARG A 314 -5.12 -14.33 -17.61
CA ARG A 314 -6.12 -14.25 -18.66
C ARG A 314 -5.57 -13.73 -19.98
N ALA A 315 -4.67 -12.75 -19.94
CA ALA A 315 -4.06 -12.22 -21.16
C ALA A 315 -3.33 -13.32 -21.92
N ARG A 316 -2.65 -14.20 -21.18
CA ARG A 316 -1.89 -15.32 -21.71
C ARG A 316 -2.79 -16.45 -22.21
N GLU A 317 -3.86 -16.78 -21.49
CA GLU A 317 -4.91 -17.70 -21.99
C GLU A 317 -5.54 -17.23 -23.32
N LEU A 318 -5.64 -15.91 -23.51
CA LEU A 318 -6.12 -15.30 -24.76
C LEU A 318 -5.04 -15.20 -25.86
N GLY A 319 -3.85 -15.76 -25.63
CA GLY A 319 -2.76 -15.83 -26.60
C GLY A 319 -1.92 -14.55 -26.70
N PHE A 320 -2.02 -13.62 -25.74
CA PHE A 320 -1.15 -12.44 -25.73
C PHE A 320 0.30 -12.84 -25.49
N GLY A 321 1.17 -12.69 -26.49
CA GLY A 321 2.61 -12.97 -26.39
C GLY A 321 3.49 -11.75 -26.10
N GLY A 322 2.90 -10.56 -25.96
CA GLY A 322 3.64 -9.32 -25.74
C GLY A 322 4.11 -9.11 -24.30
N TYR A 323 4.76 -7.97 -24.07
CA TYR A 323 5.23 -7.56 -22.75
C TYR A 323 4.07 -7.05 -21.90
N ILE A 324 4.07 -7.38 -20.61
CA ILE A 324 3.12 -6.82 -19.64
C ILE A 324 3.91 -5.92 -18.70
N THR A 325 3.45 -4.71 -18.44
CA THR A 325 4.14 -3.77 -17.53
C THR A 325 3.26 -3.36 -16.36
N THR A 326 3.83 -3.33 -15.14
CA THR A 326 3.20 -2.72 -13.96
C THR A 326 4.04 -1.57 -13.43
N GLU A 327 3.38 -0.50 -12.99
CA GLU A 327 4.05 0.68 -12.42
C GLU A 327 4.45 0.50 -10.95
N SER A 328 4.04 -0.62 -10.35
CA SER A 328 4.35 -1.03 -8.98
C SER A 328 4.90 -2.46 -8.96
N ALA A 329 5.55 -2.81 -7.85
CA ALA A 329 6.03 -4.17 -7.65
C ALA A 329 4.84 -5.10 -7.44
N GLN A 330 4.99 -6.33 -7.92
CA GLN A 330 4.01 -7.39 -7.70
C GLN A 330 4.68 -8.50 -6.89
N ASP A 331 3.85 -9.29 -6.21
CA ASP A 331 4.30 -10.46 -5.47
C ASP A 331 4.73 -11.54 -6.47
N VAL A 332 6.04 -11.67 -6.68
CA VAL A 332 6.61 -12.65 -7.62
C VAL A 332 6.27 -14.07 -7.21
N ASP A 333 6.39 -14.41 -5.93
CA ASP A 333 6.15 -15.77 -5.48
C ASP A 333 4.68 -16.15 -5.66
N LEU A 334 3.76 -15.21 -5.43
CA LEU A 334 2.34 -15.39 -5.75
C LEU A 334 2.14 -15.54 -7.26
N LEU A 335 2.69 -14.64 -8.07
CA LEU A 335 2.56 -14.67 -9.52
C LEU A 335 3.12 -15.96 -10.13
N THR A 336 4.34 -16.36 -9.76
CA THR A 336 4.95 -17.60 -10.25
C THR A 336 4.15 -18.83 -9.82
N ARG A 337 3.61 -18.87 -8.59
CA ARG A 337 2.78 -20.01 -8.14
C ARG A 337 1.41 -20.08 -8.82
N THR A 338 0.83 -18.93 -9.14
CA THR A 338 -0.55 -18.83 -9.65
C THR A 338 -0.62 -18.74 -11.16
N VAL A 339 0.39 -18.18 -11.81
CA VAL A 339 0.45 -17.92 -13.25
C VAL A 339 1.56 -18.75 -13.93
N GLY A 340 2.56 -19.23 -13.19
CA GLY A 340 3.59 -20.12 -13.75
C GLY A 340 4.38 -19.46 -14.88
N SER A 341 4.66 -20.20 -15.94
CA SER A 341 5.33 -19.71 -17.14
C SER A 341 4.57 -18.58 -17.85
N ASP A 342 3.26 -18.45 -17.63
CA ASP A 342 2.48 -17.37 -18.22
C ASP A 342 2.88 -16.00 -17.64
N GLY A 343 3.56 -15.97 -16.49
CA GLY A 343 4.14 -14.75 -15.92
C GLY A 343 5.34 -14.21 -16.70
N ASP A 344 5.92 -15.01 -17.60
CA ASP A 344 7.12 -14.61 -18.34
C ASP A 344 6.87 -13.36 -19.19
N GLY A 345 7.84 -12.44 -19.19
CA GLY A 345 7.73 -11.14 -19.87
C GLY A 345 6.93 -10.09 -19.10
N LEU A 346 6.52 -10.36 -17.85
CA LEU A 346 6.06 -9.33 -16.93
C LEU A 346 7.25 -8.47 -16.49
N ILE A 347 7.16 -7.17 -16.72
CA ILE A 347 8.13 -6.17 -16.30
C ILE A 347 7.52 -5.27 -15.23
N MET A 348 8.21 -5.11 -14.12
CA MET A 348 7.71 -4.34 -12.98
C MET A 348 8.79 -3.52 -12.30
N LEU A 349 8.39 -2.36 -11.79
CA LEU A 349 9.17 -1.58 -10.85
C LEU A 349 9.23 -2.33 -9.50
N GLY A 350 10.39 -2.56 -8.90
CA GLY A 350 10.43 -3.15 -7.57
C GLY A 350 11.80 -3.61 -7.08
N GLY A 351 11.90 -3.79 -5.75
CA GLY A 351 13.09 -4.28 -5.07
C GLY A 351 13.94 -3.18 -4.43
N ALA A 352 14.30 -3.38 -3.16
CA ALA A 352 15.23 -2.51 -2.44
C ALA A 352 16.67 -2.64 -2.99
N SER A 353 16.99 -3.83 -3.49
CA SER A 353 18.23 -4.14 -4.19
C SER A 353 18.08 -5.41 -5.05
N PRO A 354 18.76 -5.48 -6.22
CA PRO A 354 18.89 -6.69 -7.00
C PRO A 354 19.45 -7.86 -6.16
N PRO A 355 19.05 -9.12 -6.42
CA PRO A 355 19.52 -10.27 -5.64
C PRO A 355 21.04 -10.37 -5.46
N ASP A 356 21.82 -10.07 -6.51
CA ASP A 356 23.28 -10.09 -6.50
C ASP A 356 23.94 -8.89 -5.78
N LYS A 357 23.15 -7.86 -5.45
CA LYS A 357 23.58 -6.64 -4.74
C LYS A 357 23.06 -6.56 -3.31
N ARG A 358 22.36 -7.60 -2.83
CA ARG A 358 21.84 -7.63 -1.46
C ARG A 358 22.98 -7.68 -0.43
N THR A 359 22.98 -6.74 0.50
CA THR A 359 23.87 -6.76 1.67
C THR A 359 23.44 -7.83 2.67
N GLN A 360 24.25 -8.07 3.71
CA GLN A 360 23.81 -8.91 4.83
C GLN A 360 22.59 -8.32 5.53
N ARG A 361 22.57 -7.00 5.73
CA ARG A 361 21.41 -6.32 6.33
C ARG A 361 20.13 -6.55 5.52
N MET A 362 20.19 -6.52 4.19
CA MET A 362 19.01 -6.83 3.36
C MET A 362 18.57 -8.29 3.53
N ARG A 363 19.51 -9.24 3.62
CA ARG A 363 19.17 -10.65 3.88
C ARG A 363 18.50 -10.85 5.24
N ASP A 364 19.01 -10.16 6.27
CA ASP A 364 18.45 -10.20 7.63
C ASP A 364 17.06 -9.56 7.69
N PHE A 365 16.84 -8.49 6.92
CA PHE A 365 15.54 -7.86 6.73
C PHE A 365 14.56 -8.81 6.05
N ILE A 366 14.94 -9.44 4.93
CA ILE A 366 14.11 -10.43 4.21
C ILE A 366 13.72 -11.58 5.13
N ALA A 367 14.66 -12.10 5.93
CA ALA A 367 14.38 -13.20 6.85
C ALA A 367 13.33 -12.83 7.92
N ARG A 368 13.43 -11.62 8.50
CA ARG A 368 12.43 -11.11 9.45
C ARG A 368 11.09 -10.82 8.79
N PHE A 369 11.11 -10.19 7.63
CA PHE A 369 9.92 -9.96 6.84
C PHE A 369 9.18 -11.27 6.56
N ASN A 370 9.89 -12.32 6.10
CA ASN A 370 9.30 -13.62 5.83
C ASN A 370 8.70 -14.26 7.07
N ARG A 371 9.31 -14.10 8.26
CA ARG A 371 8.73 -14.59 9.51
C ARG A 371 7.42 -13.87 9.86
N LEU A 372 7.35 -12.57 9.61
CA LEU A 372 6.17 -11.74 9.92
C LEU A 372 5.04 -11.90 8.89
N ALA A 373 5.40 -11.93 7.61
CA ALA A 373 4.47 -11.94 6.47
C ALA A 373 4.18 -13.34 5.93
N GLY A 374 4.95 -14.36 6.33
CA GLY A 374 4.86 -15.74 5.86
C GLY A 374 5.68 -16.04 4.60
N ALA A 375 5.89 -15.06 3.72
CA ALA A 375 6.70 -15.19 2.51
C ALA A 375 7.26 -13.82 2.07
N TRP A 376 8.23 -13.84 1.15
CA TRP A 376 8.76 -12.62 0.57
C TRP A 376 7.75 -12.05 -0.42
N ASN A 377 7.66 -10.72 -0.46
CA ASN A 377 6.86 -10.00 -1.44
C ASN A 377 7.75 -8.86 -1.96
N ASP A 378 7.99 -8.77 -3.26
CA ASP A 378 8.88 -7.75 -3.83
C ASP A 378 8.37 -6.31 -3.65
N GLU A 379 7.08 -6.13 -3.36
CA GLU A 379 6.50 -4.88 -2.86
C GLU A 379 7.11 -4.44 -1.51
N ALA A 380 7.65 -5.36 -0.70
CA ALA A 380 8.40 -5.00 0.49
C ALA A 380 9.66 -4.20 0.12
N GLY A 381 10.26 -4.50 -1.04
CA GLY A 381 11.43 -3.80 -1.54
C GLY A 381 11.20 -2.30 -1.80
N THR A 382 9.97 -1.90 -2.15
CA THR A 382 9.62 -0.49 -2.37
C THR A 382 9.41 0.28 -1.06
N LYS A 383 9.35 -0.43 0.08
CA LYS A 383 8.96 0.10 1.40
C LYS A 383 10.03 -0.10 2.48
N ALA A 384 11.02 -0.96 2.24
CA ALA A 384 12.04 -1.34 3.22
C ALA A 384 12.80 -0.13 3.81
N HIS A 385 13.05 0.89 2.99
CA HIS A 385 13.84 2.06 3.37
C HIS A 385 13.10 3.10 4.21
N THR A 386 11.76 3.03 4.31
CA THR A 386 11.00 4.13 4.92
C THR A 386 11.33 4.30 6.39
N LEU A 387 11.44 3.22 7.18
CA LEU A 387 11.82 3.35 8.59
C LEU A 387 13.32 3.71 8.75
N GLU A 388 14.21 3.15 7.91
CA GLU A 388 15.64 3.50 7.91
C GLU A 388 15.86 5.02 7.76
N ILE A 389 15.14 5.66 6.82
CA ILE A 389 15.31 7.09 6.57
C ILE A 389 14.72 7.95 7.69
N ILE A 390 13.61 7.54 8.30
CA ILE A 390 13.02 8.22 9.46
C ILE A 390 14.01 8.21 10.61
N LEU A 391 14.54 7.03 10.95
CA LEU A 391 15.49 6.86 12.04
C LEU A 391 16.79 7.61 11.77
N GLY A 392 17.38 7.44 10.59
CA GLY A 392 18.62 8.15 10.22
C GLY A 392 18.46 9.67 10.27
N THR A 393 17.32 10.20 9.85
CA THR A 393 17.05 11.66 9.91
C THR A 393 16.88 12.12 11.36
N LEU A 394 16.21 11.33 12.20
CA LEU A 394 16.10 11.60 13.64
C LEU A 394 17.47 11.59 14.34
N GLN A 395 18.38 10.71 13.93
CA GLN A 395 19.72 10.57 14.51
C GLN A 395 20.62 11.78 14.29
N ILE A 396 20.51 12.43 13.12
CA ILE A 396 21.25 13.66 12.84
C ILE A 396 20.50 14.92 13.29
N ALA A 397 19.19 14.81 13.50
CA ALA A 397 18.41 15.87 14.10
C ALA A 397 18.67 15.97 15.61
N SER A 398 18.09 16.99 16.25
CA SER A 398 18.05 17.05 17.71
C SER A 398 17.10 15.99 18.26
N GLU A 399 17.37 15.45 19.45
CA GLU A 399 16.42 14.60 20.19
C GLU A 399 15.03 15.24 20.35
N ARG A 400 14.96 16.58 20.39
CA ARG A 400 13.70 17.32 20.37
C ARG A 400 12.83 17.03 19.14
N ALA A 401 13.42 16.58 18.05
CA ALA A 401 12.70 16.20 16.83
C ALA A 401 11.66 15.10 17.08
N LEU A 402 11.87 14.24 18.09
CA LEU A 402 10.90 13.24 18.54
C LEU A 402 9.51 13.82 18.81
N HIS A 403 9.44 15.11 19.20
CA HIS A 403 8.20 15.82 19.49
C HIS A 403 7.98 17.06 18.60
N ASP A 404 9.03 17.59 18.00
CA ASP A 404 9.05 18.80 17.17
C ASP A 404 9.52 18.49 15.74
N THR A 405 8.56 18.21 14.86
CA THR A 405 8.86 17.84 13.46
C THR A 405 9.47 18.98 12.66
N SER A 406 9.49 20.23 13.15
CA SER A 406 10.21 21.31 12.47
C SER A 406 11.72 21.04 12.43
N LEU A 407 12.27 20.43 13.50
CA LEU A 407 13.69 20.05 13.58
C LEU A 407 14.01 18.88 12.67
N PHE A 408 13.08 17.93 12.52
CA PHE A 408 13.19 16.87 11.52
C PHE A 408 13.20 17.44 10.11
N LYS A 409 12.26 18.34 9.79
CA LYS A 409 12.18 19.01 8.49
C LYS A 409 13.43 19.84 8.18
N ALA A 410 14.03 20.45 9.19
CA ALA A 410 15.29 21.20 9.05
C ALA A 410 16.49 20.30 8.75
N ALA A 411 16.48 19.03 9.18
CA ALA A 411 17.54 18.05 8.89
C ALA A 411 17.43 17.42 7.49
N ILE A 412 16.24 17.42 6.88
CA ILE A 412 15.98 16.81 5.55
C ILE A 412 16.99 17.25 4.47
N PRO A 413 17.32 18.55 4.31
CA PRO A 413 18.21 18.98 3.23
C PRO A 413 19.62 18.41 3.31
N ASP A 414 20.12 18.13 4.51
CA ASP A 414 21.50 17.72 4.77
C ASP A 414 21.63 16.22 5.09
N PHE A 415 20.51 15.52 5.26
CA PHE A 415 20.53 14.08 5.50
C PHE A 415 21.11 13.31 4.30
N SER A 416 22.17 12.55 4.58
CA SER A 416 22.72 11.53 3.70
C SER A 416 23.27 10.38 4.54
N SER A 417 23.06 9.15 4.10
CA SER A 417 23.65 7.95 4.70
C SER A 417 23.88 6.88 3.63
N ASP A 418 24.76 5.92 3.91
CA ASP A 418 24.94 4.77 3.03
C ASP A 418 23.65 3.94 2.95
N ASN A 419 23.26 3.51 1.74
CA ASN A 419 22.14 2.61 1.56
C ASN A 419 22.47 1.23 2.13
N PRO A 420 21.84 0.81 3.24
CA PRO A 420 22.32 -0.34 3.97
C PRO A 420 21.81 -1.64 3.32
N PHE A 421 20.93 -1.56 2.32
CA PHE A 421 20.36 -2.71 1.61
C PHE A 421 21.02 -2.99 0.25
N PHE A 422 21.90 -2.11 -0.23
CA PHE A 422 22.54 -2.20 -1.54
C PHE A 422 24.06 -2.15 -1.41
N SER A 423 24.78 -3.15 -1.93
CA SER A 423 26.24 -3.28 -1.74
C SER A 423 27.10 -2.35 -2.61
N GLY A 424 26.50 -1.53 -3.47
CA GLY A 424 27.19 -0.50 -4.25
C GLY A 424 27.16 0.88 -3.59
N ARG A 425 27.82 1.86 -4.23
CA ARG A 425 27.83 3.25 -3.76
C ARG A 425 26.50 3.93 -4.06
N THR A 426 25.51 3.71 -3.20
CA THR A 426 24.23 4.43 -3.23
C THR A 426 24.00 5.08 -1.88
N GLN A 427 23.57 6.34 -1.89
CA GLN A 427 23.21 7.08 -0.68
C GLN A 427 21.69 7.11 -0.52
N LEU A 428 21.20 7.00 0.72
CA LEU A 428 19.85 7.40 1.11
C LEU A 428 19.87 8.87 1.46
N ASN A 429 19.08 9.66 0.73
CA ASN A 429 18.90 11.08 0.97
C ASN A 429 17.50 11.52 0.51
N TYR A 430 17.21 12.81 0.59
CA TYR A 430 15.97 13.40 0.10
C TYR A 430 16.18 14.20 -1.18
N ARG A 431 15.34 13.94 -2.18
CA ARG A 431 15.25 14.61 -3.48
C ARG A 431 13.80 15.06 -3.73
N GLY A 432 13.47 15.34 -4.99
CA GLY A 432 12.13 15.76 -5.41
C GLY A 432 11.97 17.26 -5.64
N SER A 433 13.03 18.07 -5.49
CA SER A 433 12.95 19.53 -5.72
C SER A 433 12.45 19.87 -7.13
N SER A 434 12.86 19.13 -8.17
CA SER A 434 12.37 19.33 -9.54
C SER A 434 10.88 19.02 -9.72
N HIS A 435 10.29 18.24 -8.83
CA HIS A 435 8.90 17.80 -8.91
C HIS A 435 7.98 18.57 -7.94
N PHE A 436 8.50 18.96 -6.77
CA PHE A 436 7.72 19.47 -5.64
C PHE A 436 8.15 20.86 -5.16
N ASN A 437 9.20 21.44 -5.74
CA ASN A 437 9.87 22.67 -5.26
C ASN A 437 10.45 22.55 -3.84
N GLN A 438 10.60 21.33 -3.33
CA GLN A 438 11.24 21.01 -2.05
C GLN A 438 11.69 19.55 -2.02
N LYS A 439 12.63 19.22 -1.12
CA LYS A 439 13.09 17.85 -0.87
C LYS A 439 12.02 17.06 -0.11
N ARG A 440 11.06 16.50 -0.83
CA ARG A 440 9.91 15.73 -0.31
C ARG A 440 9.72 14.37 -1.00
N GLN A 441 10.81 13.79 -1.49
CA GLN A 441 10.86 12.40 -1.93
C GLN A 441 12.11 11.73 -1.38
N ILE A 442 12.00 10.49 -0.96
CA ILE A 442 13.18 9.69 -0.61
C ILE A 442 13.89 9.22 -1.89
N ALA A 443 15.21 9.32 -1.93
CA ALA A 443 16.03 8.91 -3.06
C ALA A 443 16.40 7.43 -2.93
N LEU A 444 15.90 6.60 -3.85
CA LEU A 444 16.13 5.15 -3.85
C LEU A 444 16.71 4.68 -5.19
N PRO A 445 17.50 3.60 -5.23
CA PRO A 445 17.76 2.94 -6.51
C PRO A 445 16.43 2.57 -7.18
N LEU A 446 16.29 2.94 -8.45
CA LEU A 446 15.22 2.44 -9.30
C LEU A 446 15.67 1.08 -9.84
N VAL A 447 14.93 0.03 -9.47
CA VAL A 447 15.18 -1.34 -9.91
C VAL A 447 13.98 -1.80 -10.73
N VAL A 448 14.22 -2.24 -11.96
CA VAL A 448 13.20 -2.85 -12.82
C VAL A 448 13.54 -4.31 -12.99
N ASN A 449 12.54 -5.17 -12.82
CA ASN A 449 12.70 -6.61 -12.95
C ASN A 449 11.76 -7.16 -14.03
N GLU A 450 12.16 -8.29 -14.60
CA GLU A 450 11.39 -9.14 -15.51
C GLU A 450 11.19 -10.50 -14.86
N ILE A 451 9.99 -11.07 -14.96
CA ILE A 451 9.81 -12.50 -14.74
C ILE A 451 10.22 -13.23 -16.02
N SER A 452 11.18 -14.15 -15.92
CA SER A 452 11.69 -14.94 -17.04
C SER A 452 12.02 -16.35 -16.59
N GLY A 453 11.43 -17.35 -17.24
CA GLY A 453 11.54 -18.75 -16.82
C GLY A 453 11.03 -18.97 -15.40
N GLY A 454 9.98 -18.25 -15.00
CA GLY A 454 9.42 -18.27 -13.64
C GLY A 454 10.31 -17.65 -12.55
N ASN A 455 11.42 -17.02 -12.91
CA ASN A 455 12.35 -16.39 -11.98
C ASN A 455 12.39 -14.87 -12.15
N LEU A 456 12.59 -14.15 -11.04
CA LEU A 456 12.82 -12.71 -11.08
C LEU A 456 14.23 -12.41 -11.57
N LYS A 457 14.34 -11.63 -12.65
CA LYS A 457 15.60 -11.16 -13.21
C LYS A 457 15.62 -9.63 -13.22
N THR A 458 16.66 -9.04 -12.66
CA THR A 458 16.85 -7.59 -12.76
C THR A 458 17.22 -7.20 -14.21
N LEU A 459 16.41 -6.32 -14.81
CA LEU A 459 16.63 -5.78 -16.15
C LEU A 459 17.57 -4.59 -16.14
N LEU A 460 17.31 -3.64 -15.24
CA LEU A 460 18.11 -2.44 -15.11
C LEU A 460 18.05 -1.88 -13.68
N VAL A 461 19.09 -1.14 -13.35
CA VAL A 461 19.19 -0.34 -12.13
C VAL A 461 19.58 1.08 -12.55
N ARG A 462 18.95 2.09 -11.94
CA ARG A 462 19.33 3.50 -12.05
C ARG A 462 19.46 4.10 -10.66
N GLN A 463 20.55 4.83 -10.44
CA GLN A 463 20.75 5.59 -9.22
C GLN A 463 19.83 6.82 -9.20
N PRO A 464 19.43 7.32 -8.01
CA PRO A 464 18.59 8.50 -7.89
C PRO A 464 19.05 9.70 -8.73
N GLU A 465 20.37 9.90 -8.83
CA GLU A 465 21.01 10.97 -9.61
C GLU A 465 20.67 10.93 -11.10
N GLU A 466 20.34 9.74 -11.63
CA GLU A 466 20.12 9.52 -13.07
C GLU A 466 18.67 9.80 -13.48
N TYR A 467 17.70 9.73 -12.56
CA TYR A 467 16.27 9.81 -12.88
C TYR A 467 15.49 10.85 -12.06
N MET A 468 16.03 11.33 -10.94
CA MET A 468 15.40 12.37 -10.09
C MET A 468 15.99 13.75 -10.36
N VAL A 469 16.28 14.04 -11.64
CA VAL A 469 16.90 15.30 -12.08
C VAL A 469 15.91 16.45 -12.02
#